data_AF-A0A7S1I0C0-F1
#
_entry.id   AF-A0A7S1I0C0-F1
#
_cell.length_a   1.000
_cell.length_b   1.000
_cell.length_c   1.000
_cell.angle_alpha   90.00
_cell.angle_beta   90.00
_cell.angle_gamma   90.00
#
_symmetry.space_group_name_H-M   'P 1'
#
loop_
_entity.id
_entity.type
_entity.pdbx_description
1 polymer ?
#
loop_
_entity_poly.entity_id
_entity_poly.type
_entity_poly.pdbx_seq_one_letter_code
_entity_poly.pdbx_strand_id
1 'polypeptide(L)'
;GYFEAPGRLPTWARLPPSVLSSARHRRLARQAAAEGLVLLKNVRDTLPLARDRVRSVAVVGPLGNASLEMLGNYYGGPPYLVSPLQGLAEVIADTRWVPGCDGAGPGVDGIPEAA
;
A
#
# COMPACT_ATOMS: atom_id res chain seq x y z
N GLY A 1 6.83 32.79 -17.99
CA GLY A 1 5.91 32.28 -16.95
C GLY A 1 6.26 32.76 -15.54
N TYR A 2 7.51 32.60 -15.10
CA TYR A 2 7.91 32.95 -13.73
C TYR A 2 7.89 34.46 -13.44
N PHE A 3 8.27 35.29 -14.43
CA PHE A 3 8.29 36.75 -14.34
C PHE A 3 7.15 37.43 -15.14
N GLU A 4 6.13 36.68 -15.54
CA GLU A 4 5.02 37.24 -16.34
C GLU A 4 4.00 37.95 -15.44
N ALA A 5 3.42 39.02 -15.96
CA ALA A 5 2.29 39.68 -15.31
C ALA A 5 1.08 38.71 -15.17
N PRO A 6 0.20 38.88 -14.17
CA PRO A 6 -0.92 37.96 -13.88
C PRO A 6 -1.80 37.57 -15.08
N GLY A 7 -2.00 38.50 -16.03
CA GLY A 7 -2.77 38.28 -17.26
C GLY A 7 -2.09 37.40 -18.33
N ARG A 8 -0.78 37.18 -18.22
CA ARG A 8 0.05 36.39 -19.15
C ARG A 8 0.60 35.11 -18.53
N LEU A 9 0.13 34.76 -17.33
CA LEU A 9 0.55 33.55 -16.65
C LEU A 9 0.13 32.30 -17.44
N PRO A 10 1.02 31.31 -17.59
CA PRO A 10 0.71 30.05 -18.25
C PRO A 10 -0.32 29.23 -17.45
N THR A 11 -1.02 28.32 -18.13
CA THR A 11 -2.12 27.53 -17.54
C THR A 11 -1.72 26.76 -16.28
N TRP A 12 -0.48 26.28 -16.18
CA TRP A 12 0.00 25.56 -14.99
C TRP A 12 0.05 26.45 -13.73
N ALA A 13 0.19 27.76 -13.88
CA ALA A 13 0.19 28.71 -12.76
C ALA A 13 -1.20 28.90 -12.14
N ARG A 14 -2.25 28.36 -12.79
CA ARG A 14 -3.65 28.45 -12.36
C ARG A 14 -4.24 27.10 -11.95
N LEU A 15 -3.40 26.08 -11.74
CA LEU A 15 -3.86 24.78 -11.30
C LEU A 15 -4.51 24.88 -9.90
N PRO A 16 -5.78 24.49 -9.74
CA PRO A 16 -6.44 24.58 -8.45
C PRO A 16 -5.98 23.44 -7.52
N PRO A 17 -6.04 23.62 -6.19
CA PRO A 17 -5.73 22.55 -5.24
C PRO A 17 -6.54 21.26 -5.44
N SER A 18 -7.72 21.34 -6.07
CA SER A 18 -8.57 20.18 -6.37
C SER A 18 -7.92 19.13 -7.29
N VAL A 19 -6.84 19.48 -8.01
CA VAL A 19 -6.09 18.49 -8.79
C VAL A 19 -5.16 17.64 -7.92
N LEU A 20 -4.79 18.12 -6.72
CA LEU A 20 -3.94 17.40 -5.78
C LEU A 20 -4.65 16.14 -5.29
N SER A 21 -3.96 15.00 -5.38
CA SER A 21 -4.51 13.68 -5.07
C SER A 21 -5.91 13.42 -5.65
N SER A 22 -6.20 13.92 -6.86
CA SER A 22 -7.47 13.66 -7.53
C SER A 22 -7.74 12.15 -7.69
N ALA A 23 -8.99 11.75 -7.88
CA ALA A 23 -9.34 10.35 -8.11
C ALA A 23 -8.56 9.73 -9.28
N ARG A 24 -8.22 10.53 -10.31
CA ARG A 24 -7.36 10.10 -11.42
C ARG A 24 -5.94 9.79 -10.97
N HIS A 25 -5.32 10.65 -10.16
CA HIS A 25 -3.97 10.42 -9.63
C HIS A 25 -3.92 9.20 -8.71
N ARG A 26 -4.93 9.01 -7.86
CA ARG A 26 -5.04 7.83 -6.98
C ARG A 26 -5.16 6.52 -7.78
N ARG A 27 -5.97 6.52 -8.84
CA ARG A 27 -6.07 5.36 -9.74
C ARG A 27 -4.75 5.06 -10.44
N LEU A 28 -4.04 6.10 -10.91
CA LEU A 28 -2.74 5.93 -11.55
C LEU A 28 -1.70 5.35 -10.57
N ALA A 29 -1.65 5.85 -9.32
CA ALA A 29 -0.76 5.30 -8.30
C ALA A 29 -1.08 3.82 -7.99
N ARG A 30 -2.37 3.47 -7.88
CA ARG A 30 -2.80 2.07 -7.69
C ARG A 30 -2.41 1.18 -8.87
N GLN A 31 -2.56 1.67 -10.09
CA GLN A 31 -2.19 0.94 -11.31
C GLN A 31 -0.68 0.71 -11.37
N ALA A 32 0.13 1.75 -11.16
CA ALA A 32 1.58 1.65 -11.15
C ALA A 32 2.08 0.65 -10.08
N ALA A 33 1.47 0.66 -8.89
CA ALA A 33 1.78 -0.32 -7.86
C ALA A 33 1.42 -1.75 -8.28
N ALA A 34 0.24 -1.96 -8.89
CA ALA A 34 -0.19 -3.29 -9.33
C ALA A 34 0.68 -3.85 -10.46
N GLU A 35 1.07 -3.00 -11.43
CA GLU A 35 1.91 -3.38 -12.55
C GLU A 35 3.40 -3.54 -12.16
N GLY A 36 3.83 -2.87 -11.09
CA GLY A 36 5.20 -2.96 -10.57
C GLY A 36 5.48 -4.17 -9.66
N LEU A 37 4.45 -4.92 -9.23
CA LEU A 37 4.62 -6.12 -8.41
C LEU A 37 5.18 -7.28 -9.23
N VAL A 38 6.20 -7.96 -8.68
CA VAL A 38 6.86 -9.10 -9.34
C VAL A 38 6.56 -10.39 -8.57
N LEU A 39 5.92 -11.36 -9.23
CA LEU A 39 5.71 -12.70 -8.70
C LEU A 39 6.97 -13.56 -8.91
N LEU A 40 7.83 -13.63 -7.90
CA LEU A 40 9.10 -14.37 -7.99
C LEU A 40 8.93 -15.89 -7.92
N LYS A 41 7.94 -16.38 -7.19
CA LYS A 41 7.71 -17.82 -6.97
C LYS A 41 6.22 -18.10 -6.78
N ASN A 42 5.71 -19.10 -7.49
CA ASN A 42 4.38 -19.66 -7.27
C ASN A 42 4.49 -21.19 -7.26
N VAL A 43 4.09 -21.83 -6.16
CA VAL A 43 4.19 -23.28 -5.99
C VAL A 43 2.78 -23.85 -5.88
N ARG A 44 2.51 -24.94 -6.61
CA ARG A 44 1.20 -25.63 -6.60
C ARG A 44 0.02 -24.67 -6.89
N ASP A 45 0.26 -23.68 -7.74
CA ASP A 45 -0.75 -22.68 -8.12
C ASP A 45 -1.46 -22.04 -6.91
N THR A 46 -0.70 -21.78 -5.84
CA THR A 46 -1.24 -21.21 -4.60
C THR A 46 -1.87 -19.84 -4.84
N LEU A 47 -1.26 -19.04 -5.73
CA LEU A 47 -1.82 -17.78 -6.19
C LEU A 47 -2.44 -17.94 -7.59
N PRO A 48 -3.59 -17.28 -7.86
CA PRO A 48 -4.33 -16.40 -6.95
C PRO A 48 -5.08 -17.16 -5.85
N LEU A 49 -5.25 -16.53 -4.68
CA LEU A 49 -6.02 -17.12 -3.58
C LEU A 49 -7.47 -17.37 -4.03
N ALA A 50 -7.93 -18.61 -3.91
CA ALA A 50 -9.31 -19.00 -4.21
C ALA A 50 -10.26 -18.41 -3.15
N ARG A 51 -10.92 -17.30 -3.49
CA ARG A 51 -11.79 -16.53 -2.56
C ARG A 51 -12.94 -17.34 -1.98
N ASP A 52 -13.39 -18.36 -2.68
CA ASP A 52 -14.42 -19.32 -2.26
C ASP A 52 -13.92 -20.33 -1.22
N ARG A 53 -12.60 -20.56 -1.14
CA ARG A 53 -11.98 -21.55 -0.26
C ARG A 53 -11.23 -20.94 0.91
N VAL A 54 -10.62 -19.77 0.72
CA VAL A 54 -9.85 -19.08 1.75
C VAL A 54 -10.79 -18.23 2.60
N ARG A 55 -11.10 -18.71 3.81
CA ARG A 55 -12.03 -18.06 4.75
C ARG A 55 -11.35 -17.07 5.69
N SER A 56 -10.07 -17.27 5.94
CA SER A 56 -9.25 -16.42 6.81
C SER A 56 -7.82 -16.32 6.28
N VAL A 57 -7.14 -15.23 6.64
CA VAL A 57 -5.73 -14.97 6.31
C VAL A 57 -4.99 -14.42 7.52
N ALA A 58 -3.85 -15.02 7.83
CA ALA A 58 -2.88 -14.44 8.74
C ALA A 58 -1.83 -13.64 7.96
N VAL A 59 -1.71 -12.34 8.26
CA VAL A 59 -0.64 -11.47 7.77
C VAL A 59 0.45 -11.46 8.83
N VAL A 60 1.62 -12.01 8.51
CA VAL A 60 2.73 -12.15 9.46
C VAL A 60 3.90 -11.30 9.02
N GLY A 61 4.49 -10.56 9.96
CA GLY A 61 5.73 -9.81 9.74
C GLY A 61 5.58 -8.30 9.98
N PRO A 62 6.72 -7.60 10.15
CA PRO A 62 6.75 -6.18 10.54
C PRO A 62 6.15 -5.27 9.48
N LEU A 63 6.20 -5.65 8.20
CA LEU A 63 5.59 -4.89 7.11
C LEU A 63 4.11 -5.24 6.86
N GLY A 64 3.55 -6.19 7.61
CA GLY A 64 2.15 -6.62 7.44
C GLY A 64 1.15 -5.50 7.70
N ASN A 65 1.43 -4.63 8.67
CA ASN A 65 0.65 -3.43 8.97
C ASN A 65 1.48 -2.14 8.75
N ALA A 66 2.29 -2.14 7.69
CA ALA A 66 3.14 -0.99 7.33
C ALA A 66 2.33 0.27 7.01
N SER A 67 2.89 1.43 7.36
CA SER A 67 2.36 2.74 7.01
C SER A 67 3.39 3.53 6.20
N LEU A 68 4.19 4.37 6.86
CA LEU A 68 5.23 5.20 6.25
C LEU A 68 6.31 4.35 5.56
N GLU A 69 6.53 3.12 6.02
CA GLU A 69 7.48 2.18 5.42
C GLU A 69 7.15 1.89 3.94
N MET A 70 5.87 1.93 3.57
CA MET A 70 5.45 1.69 2.18
C MET A 70 5.85 2.82 1.22
N LEU A 71 6.17 4.00 1.74
CA LEU A 71 6.50 5.18 0.93
C LEU A 71 7.97 5.22 0.54
N GLY A 72 8.83 4.40 1.16
CA GLY A 72 10.27 4.44 0.95
C GLY A 72 10.86 5.77 1.44
N ASN A 73 11.45 6.54 0.53
CA ASN A 73 12.09 7.82 0.82
C ASN A 73 11.56 8.94 -0.09
N TYR A 74 11.96 10.20 0.19
CA TYR A 74 11.58 11.37 -0.61
C TYR A 74 10.08 11.51 -0.88
N TYR A 75 9.25 11.18 0.11
CA TYR A 75 7.80 11.33 0.04
C TYR A 75 7.32 12.60 0.75
N GLY A 76 6.17 13.14 0.31
CA GLY A 76 5.39 14.13 1.06
C GLY A 76 4.26 13.43 1.83
N GLY A 77 3.44 14.18 2.59
CA GLY A 77 2.31 13.60 3.32
C GLY A 77 1.18 13.16 2.38
N PRO A 78 0.94 11.84 2.16
CA PRO A 78 -0.20 11.40 1.35
C PRO A 78 -1.50 11.59 2.13
N PRO A 79 -2.64 11.77 1.46
CA PRO A 79 -3.93 11.95 2.15
C PRO A 79 -4.45 10.66 2.80
N TYR A 80 -3.90 9.50 2.45
CA TYR A 80 -4.18 8.21 3.07
C TYR A 80 -3.07 7.21 2.71
N LEU A 81 -3.02 6.13 3.47
CA LEU A 81 -2.19 4.95 3.24
C LEU A 81 -3.07 3.71 3.38
N VAL A 82 -2.71 2.65 2.66
CA VAL A 82 -3.40 1.35 2.75
C VAL A 82 -2.35 0.28 3.00
N SER A 83 -2.26 -0.22 4.23
CA SER A 83 -1.31 -1.29 4.58
C SER A 83 -1.67 -2.61 3.88
N PRO A 84 -0.73 -3.58 3.75
CA PRO A 84 -1.05 -4.92 3.23
C PRO A 84 -2.20 -5.59 4.00
N LEU A 85 -2.22 -5.45 5.32
CA LEU A 85 -3.32 -5.87 6.18
C LEU A 85 -4.66 -5.25 5.76
N GLN A 86 -4.71 -3.92 5.58
CA GLN A 86 -5.93 -3.23 5.17
C GLN A 86 -6.40 -3.68 3.79
N GLY A 87 -5.48 -3.79 2.82
CA GLY A 87 -5.82 -4.24 1.46
C GLY A 87 -6.34 -5.68 1.40
N LEU A 88 -5.83 -6.58 2.26
CA LEU A 88 -6.33 -7.95 2.38
C LEU A 88 -7.67 -8.01 3.12
N ALA A 89 -7.84 -7.20 4.18
CA ALA A 89 -9.08 -7.13 4.95
C ALA A 89 -10.28 -6.61 4.13
N GLU A 90 -10.04 -5.80 3.09
CA GLU A 90 -11.08 -5.42 2.11
C GLU A 90 -11.62 -6.61 1.29
N VAL A 91 -10.88 -7.72 1.22
CA VAL A 91 -11.21 -8.90 0.40
C VAL A 91 -11.60 -10.11 1.24
N ILE A 92 -10.95 -10.32 2.38
CA ILE A 92 -11.14 -11.49 3.27
C ILE A 92 -11.43 -10.96 4.67
N ALA A 93 -12.67 -11.14 5.14
CA ALA A 93 -13.13 -10.53 6.38
C ALA A 93 -12.35 -10.99 7.63
N ASP A 94 -11.99 -12.28 7.71
CA ASP A 94 -11.18 -12.81 8.81
C ASP A 94 -9.68 -12.69 8.49
N THR A 95 -9.21 -11.45 8.34
CA THR A 95 -7.78 -11.15 8.19
C THR A 95 -7.23 -10.69 9.54
N ARG A 96 -6.18 -11.36 10.03
CA ARG A 96 -5.52 -11.04 11.30
C ARG A 96 -4.04 -10.75 11.05
N TRP A 97 -3.48 -9.79 11.79
CA TRP A 97 -2.07 -9.46 11.70
C TRP A 97 -1.36 -9.83 13.00
N VAL A 98 -0.16 -10.40 12.85
CA VAL A 98 0.81 -10.56 13.93
C VAL A 98 2.17 -10.02 13.47
N PRO A 99 2.88 -9.24 14.28
CA PRO A 99 4.14 -8.62 13.88
C PRO A 99 5.25 -9.65 13.62
N GLY A 100 5.22 -10.80 14.29
CA GLY A 100 6.33 -11.76 14.23
C GLY A 100 7.58 -11.18 14.88
N CYS A 101 8.72 -11.21 14.19
CA CYS A 101 9.97 -10.60 14.64
C CYS A 101 10.03 -9.09 14.34
N ASP A 102 10.67 -8.31 15.20
CA ASP A 102 10.82 -6.85 15.12
C ASP A 102 11.93 -6.37 14.16
N GLY A 103 12.26 -7.13 13.11
CA GLY A 103 13.24 -6.75 12.09
C GLY A 103 14.69 -6.56 12.59
N ALA A 104 14.94 -6.66 13.90
CA ALA A 104 16.22 -6.38 14.55
C ALA A 104 16.97 -7.63 15.03
N GLY A 105 16.43 -8.84 14.82
CA GLY A 105 17.10 -10.09 15.18
C GLY A 105 16.18 -11.31 15.19
N PRO A 106 16.71 -12.51 15.53
CA PRO A 106 15.96 -13.77 15.53
C PRO A 106 15.06 -13.95 16.77
N GLY A 107 14.33 -12.91 17.17
CA GLY A 107 13.42 -12.96 18.32
C GLY A 107 12.09 -13.59 17.94
N VAL A 108 11.77 -14.77 18.48
CA VAL A 108 10.46 -15.45 18.29
C VAL A 108 9.39 -14.97 19.29
N ASP A 109 9.70 -13.93 20.06
CA ASP A 109 8.85 -13.37 21.11
C ASP A 109 7.68 -12.62 20.47
N GLY A 110 6.51 -13.27 20.39
CA GLY A 110 5.28 -12.60 19.95
C GLY A 110 4.45 -13.31 18.88
N ILE A 111 4.76 -14.57 18.54
CA ILE A 111 3.82 -15.43 17.80
C ILE A 111 3.07 -16.30 18.82
N PRO A 112 1.92 -15.86 19.36
CA PRO A 112 1.05 -16.80 20.06
C PRO A 112 0.67 -17.91 19.10
N GLU A 113 0.65 -19.14 19.59
CA GLU A 113 0.24 -20.31 18.83
C GLU A 113 -1.12 -20.01 18.18
N ALA A 114 -1.19 -20.10 16.85
CA ALA A 114 -2.42 -19.89 16.10
C ALA A 114 -3.36 -21.07 16.38
N ALA A 115 -4.11 -20.97 17.48
CA ALA A 115 -5.24 -21.83 17.80
C ALA A 115 -6.51 -21.36 17.08
#